data_AF-A0A1Y3BAS9-F1
#
_entry.id   AF-A0A1Y3BAS9-F1
#
_cell.length_a   1.000
_cell.length_b   1.000
_cell.length_c   1.000
_cell.angle_alpha   90.00
_cell.angle_beta   90.00
_cell.angle_gamma   90.00
#
_symmetry.space_group_name_H-M   'P 1'
#
loop_
_entity.id
_entity.type
_entity.pdbx_description
1 polymer ?
#
loop_
_entity_poly.entity_id
_entity_poly.type
_entity_poly.pdbx_seq_one_letter_code
_entity_poly.pdbx_strand_id
1 'polypeptide(L)'
;MYSFSRTNKRICTNKKRRTSFLNLIECGREQIPIFADVLKNLTTDFHAIPTFKKQNLRIPLACCSYYKWKHVGVDKIVKLCPTNTAAHEEAENLLESYSSDLLAVLCGDYTEESDKCEKIISKIPGWKKPLRWNNFILPMIEILESIDDAASLP
;
A
#
# COMPACT_ATOMS: atom_id res chain seq x y z
N MET A 1 10.80 -4.81 5.96
CA MET A 1 11.24 -6.22 5.78
C MET A 1 10.86 -7.14 6.95
N TYR A 2 11.03 -6.73 8.21
CA TYR A 2 10.62 -7.53 9.38
C TYR A 2 9.13 -7.94 9.37
N SER A 3 8.24 -7.01 9.01
CA SER A 3 6.79 -7.24 8.91
C SER A 3 6.44 -8.31 7.86
N PHE A 4 7.10 -8.29 6.70
CA PHE A 4 6.93 -9.35 5.67
C PHE A 4 7.32 -10.73 6.19
N SER A 5 8.50 -10.85 6.83
CA SER A 5 8.96 -12.12 7.39
C SER A 5 8.01 -12.63 8.49
N ARG A 6 7.54 -11.74 9.36
CA ARG A 6 6.57 -12.05 10.43
C ARG A 6 5.22 -12.49 9.86
N THR A 7 4.71 -11.79 8.85
CA THR A 7 3.44 -12.09 8.17
C THR A 7 3.52 -13.44 7.47
N ASN A 8 4.58 -13.69 6.69
CA ASN A 8 4.81 -14.98 6.05
C ASN A 8 4.92 -16.11 7.06
N LYS A 9 5.66 -15.90 8.16
CA LYS A 9 5.76 -16.89 9.24
C LYS A 9 4.38 -17.22 9.81
N ARG A 10 3.54 -16.22 10.08
CA ARG A 10 2.17 -16.41 10.60
C ARG A 10 1.29 -17.18 9.63
N ILE A 11 1.34 -16.87 8.33
CA ILE A 11 0.60 -17.61 7.30
C ILE A 11 1.04 -19.07 7.27
N CYS A 12 2.35 -19.32 7.34
CA CYS A 12 2.90 -20.68 7.26
C CYS A 12 2.65 -21.53 8.52
N THR A 13 2.64 -20.92 9.72
CA THR A 13 2.54 -21.66 10.99
C THR A 13 1.13 -21.74 11.56
N ASN A 14 0.23 -20.80 11.25
CA ASN A 14 -1.14 -20.80 11.76
C ASN A 14 -2.09 -21.46 10.74
N LYS A 15 -2.67 -22.62 11.10
CA LYS A 15 -3.56 -23.40 10.22
C LYS A 15 -4.77 -22.59 9.74
N LYS A 16 -5.42 -21.82 10.62
CA LYS A 16 -6.57 -20.98 10.26
C LYS A 16 -6.16 -19.90 9.25
N ARG A 17 -5.03 -19.23 9.51
CA ARG A 17 -4.52 -18.19 8.62
C ARG A 17 -4.08 -18.74 7.26
N ARG A 18 -3.44 -19.92 7.26
CA ARG A 18 -3.08 -20.64 6.04
C ARG A 18 -4.29 -20.95 5.18
N THR A 19 -5.36 -21.48 5.75
CA THR A 19 -6.60 -21.78 5.01
C THR A 19 -7.22 -20.52 4.44
N SER A 20 -7.31 -19.45 5.23
CA SER A 20 -7.81 -18.15 4.79
C SER A 20 -7.02 -17.60 3.59
N PHE A 21 -5.69 -17.65 3.68
CA PHE A 21 -4.79 -17.26 2.59
C PHE A 21 -5.00 -18.11 1.32
N LEU A 22 -5.11 -19.43 1.46
CA LEU A 22 -5.36 -20.31 0.31
C LEU A 22 -6.71 -20.05 -0.34
N ASN A 23 -7.76 -19.77 0.44
CA ASN A 23 -9.09 -19.41 -0.09
C ASN A 23 -9.03 -18.12 -0.91
N LEU A 24 -8.24 -17.13 -0.47
CA LEU A 24 -8.00 -15.91 -1.25
C LEU A 24 -7.27 -16.23 -2.56
N ILE A 25 -6.24 -17.08 -2.54
CA ILE A 25 -5.52 -17.48 -3.75
C ILE A 25 -6.42 -18.25 -4.71
N GLU A 26 -7.21 -19.20 -4.23
CA GLU A 26 -8.15 -19.96 -5.07
C GLU A 26 -9.13 -19.05 -5.78
N CYS A 27 -9.62 -18.01 -5.12
CA CYS A 27 -10.52 -17.05 -5.73
C CYS A 27 -9.82 -16.04 -6.65
N GLY A 28 -8.61 -15.60 -6.30
CA GLY A 28 -7.92 -14.49 -6.95
C GLY A 28 -6.82 -14.87 -7.95
N ARG A 29 -6.43 -16.15 -8.07
CA ARG A 29 -5.23 -16.56 -8.84
C ARG A 29 -5.25 -16.12 -10.30
N GLU A 30 -6.41 -16.14 -10.94
CA GLU A 30 -6.56 -15.76 -12.36
C GLU A 30 -6.49 -14.25 -12.55
N GLN A 31 -6.60 -13.52 -11.44
CA GLN A 31 -6.65 -12.07 -11.37
C GLN A 31 -5.37 -11.48 -10.76
N ILE A 32 -4.31 -12.29 -10.62
CA ILE A 32 -2.96 -11.82 -10.27
C ILE A 32 -2.53 -10.61 -11.11
N PRO A 33 -2.80 -10.54 -12.44
CA PRO A 33 -2.48 -9.34 -13.22
C PRO A 33 -3.18 -8.07 -12.72
N ILE A 34 -4.43 -8.19 -12.26
CA ILE A 34 -5.21 -7.08 -11.70
C ILE A 34 -4.56 -6.54 -10.42
N PHE A 35 -4.08 -7.43 -9.55
CA PHE A 35 -3.36 -7.03 -8.33
C PHE A 35 -1.98 -6.46 -8.64
N ALA A 36 -1.31 -6.99 -9.67
CA ALA A 36 -0.06 -6.45 -10.16
C ALA A 36 -0.24 -5.00 -10.64
N ASP A 37 -1.34 -4.67 -11.31
CA ASP A 37 -1.64 -3.30 -11.72
C ASP A 37 -1.87 -2.36 -10.53
N VAL A 38 -2.56 -2.80 -9.48
CA VAL A 38 -2.75 -2.02 -8.25
C VAL A 38 -1.40 -1.73 -7.59
N LEU A 39 -0.56 -2.76 -7.44
CA LEU A 39 0.78 -2.62 -6.87
C LEU A 39 1.69 -1.75 -7.75
N LYS A 40 1.59 -1.87 -9.07
CA LYS A 40 2.35 -1.04 -10.02
C LYS A 40 1.94 0.42 -9.91
N ASN A 41 0.66 0.72 -9.82
CA ASN A 41 0.18 2.10 -9.68
C ASN A 41 0.56 2.70 -8.33
N LEU A 42 0.42 1.94 -7.24
CA LEU A 42 0.93 2.34 -5.92
C LEU A 42 2.44 2.62 -5.96
N THR A 43 3.21 1.72 -6.58
CA THR A 43 4.66 1.88 -6.75
C THR A 43 4.99 3.11 -7.58
N THR A 44 4.19 3.41 -8.60
CA THR A 44 4.33 4.59 -9.46
C THR A 44 4.10 5.88 -8.68
N ASP A 45 3.03 5.94 -7.89
CA ASP A 45 2.76 7.07 -7.00
C ASP A 45 3.92 7.29 -6.02
N PHE A 46 4.45 6.21 -5.43
CA PHE A 46 5.54 6.33 -4.47
C PHE A 46 6.87 6.75 -5.10
N HIS A 47 7.12 6.44 -6.38
CA HIS A 47 8.25 7.04 -7.11
C HIS A 47 8.03 8.53 -7.39
N ALA A 48 6.79 8.95 -7.61
CA ALA A 48 6.45 10.33 -7.92
C ALA A 48 6.56 11.25 -6.70
N ILE A 49 6.11 10.79 -5.53
CA ILE A 49 5.98 11.62 -4.32
C ILE A 49 7.28 12.32 -3.88
N PRO A 50 8.47 11.68 -3.88
CA PRO A 50 9.73 12.36 -3.56
C PRO A 50 10.02 13.58 -4.44
N THR A 51 9.53 13.58 -5.68
CA THR A 51 9.73 14.71 -6.62
C THR A 51 8.82 15.91 -6.33
N PHE A 52 7.82 15.75 -5.45
CA PHE A 52 6.94 16.84 -5.07
C PHE A 52 7.70 17.90 -4.26
N LYS A 53 7.57 19.17 -4.69
CA LYS A 53 8.37 20.28 -4.13
C LYS A 53 8.07 20.56 -2.66
N LYS A 54 6.80 20.44 -2.23
CA LYS A 54 6.40 20.71 -0.85
C LYS A 54 6.63 19.46 -0.01
N GLN A 55 7.79 19.41 0.65
CA GLN A 55 8.27 18.20 1.34
C GLN A 55 7.34 17.76 2.48
N ASN A 56 6.74 18.73 3.20
CA ASN A 56 5.76 18.48 4.27
C ASN A 56 4.47 17.78 3.80
N LEU A 57 4.20 17.75 2.49
CA LEU A 57 3.06 17.02 1.92
C LEU A 57 3.42 15.61 1.45
N ARG A 58 4.70 15.20 1.47
CA ARG A 58 5.11 13.88 0.97
C ARG A 58 4.54 12.72 1.79
N ILE A 59 4.59 12.78 3.13
CA ILE A 59 3.93 11.78 4.00
C ILE A 59 2.41 11.78 3.76
N PRO A 60 1.69 12.92 3.87
CA PRO A 60 0.26 12.96 3.56
C PRO A 60 -0.11 12.35 2.20
N LEU A 61 0.66 12.64 1.15
CA LEU A 61 0.45 12.09 -0.18
C LEU A 61 0.69 10.58 -0.24
N ALA A 62 1.74 10.08 0.42
CA ALA A 62 2.03 8.65 0.51
C ALA A 62 0.92 7.89 1.23
N CYS A 63 0.44 8.45 2.34
CA CYS A 63 -0.68 7.90 3.11
C CYS A 63 -1.96 7.86 2.28
N CYS A 64 -2.34 8.97 1.66
CA CYS A 64 -3.55 9.01 0.85
C CYS A 64 -3.47 8.10 -0.39
N SER A 65 -2.30 8.01 -1.04
CA SER A 65 -2.08 7.07 -2.14
C SER A 65 -2.22 5.62 -1.69
N TYR A 66 -1.62 5.26 -0.54
CA TYR A 66 -1.77 3.93 0.04
C TYR A 66 -3.24 3.56 0.27
N TYR A 67 -4.00 4.38 0.97
CA TYR A 67 -5.41 4.09 1.25
C TYR A 67 -6.26 4.02 -0.02
N LYS A 68 -6.03 4.90 -1.00
CA LYS A 68 -6.69 4.82 -2.31
C LYS A 68 -6.45 3.47 -2.98
N TRP A 69 -5.20 3.02 -3.07
CA TRP A 69 -4.88 1.77 -3.75
C TRP A 69 -5.26 0.54 -2.91
N LYS A 70 -5.28 0.64 -1.57
CA LYS A 70 -5.88 -0.35 -0.67
C LYS A 70 -7.36 -0.55 -1.02
N HIS A 71 -8.14 0.53 -1.02
CA HIS A 71 -9.57 0.49 -1.34
C HIS A 71 -9.81 -0.09 -2.74
N VAL A 72 -9.06 0.36 -3.75
CA VAL A 72 -9.17 -0.19 -5.11
C VAL A 72 -8.84 -1.69 -5.13
N GLY A 73 -7.82 -2.14 -4.39
CA GLY A 73 -7.45 -3.55 -4.31
C GLY A 73 -8.54 -4.41 -3.65
N VAL A 74 -9.08 -3.95 -2.52
CA VAL A 74 -10.16 -4.62 -1.78
C VAL A 74 -11.43 -4.68 -2.62
N ASP A 75 -11.86 -3.56 -3.22
CA ASP A 75 -13.04 -3.50 -4.09
C ASP A 75 -12.97 -4.51 -5.24
N LYS A 76 -11.77 -4.71 -5.81
CA LYS A 76 -11.58 -5.69 -6.87
C LYS A 76 -11.74 -7.12 -6.34
N ILE A 77 -11.24 -7.41 -5.13
CA ILE A 77 -11.44 -8.72 -4.48
C ILE A 77 -12.91 -8.94 -4.18
N VAL A 78 -13.61 -7.93 -3.64
CA VAL A 78 -15.05 -8.00 -3.37
C VAL A 78 -15.84 -8.30 -4.64
N LYS A 79 -15.49 -7.68 -5.77
CA LYS A 79 -16.17 -7.92 -7.05
C LYS A 79 -15.86 -9.29 -7.64
N LEU A 80 -14.65 -9.80 -7.46
CA LEU A 80 -14.22 -11.10 -7.98
C LEU A 80 -14.73 -12.26 -7.14
N CYS A 81 -14.88 -12.04 -5.83
CA CYS A 81 -15.15 -13.06 -4.83
C CYS A 81 -16.41 -12.76 -4.00
N PRO A 82 -17.54 -12.32 -4.59
CA PRO A 82 -18.61 -11.62 -3.89
C PRO A 82 -19.21 -12.37 -2.69
N THR A 83 -19.19 -13.71 -2.71
CA THR A 83 -19.73 -14.56 -1.64
C THR A 83 -18.67 -15.09 -0.67
N ASN A 84 -17.38 -14.82 -0.90
CA ASN A 84 -16.26 -15.32 -0.12
C ASN A 84 -15.74 -14.24 0.84
N THR A 85 -16.51 -13.97 1.89
CA THR A 85 -16.19 -12.96 2.91
C THR A 85 -14.83 -13.19 3.57
N ALA A 86 -14.42 -14.46 3.74
CA ALA A 86 -13.10 -14.80 4.27
C ALA A 86 -11.95 -14.31 3.36
N ALA A 87 -12.12 -14.34 2.04
CA ALA A 87 -11.13 -13.80 1.12
C ALA A 87 -11.05 -12.26 1.20
N HIS A 88 -12.17 -11.58 1.42
CA HIS A 88 -12.20 -10.12 1.59
C HIS A 88 -11.42 -9.72 2.85
N GLU A 89 -11.75 -10.35 3.98
CA GLU A 89 -11.05 -10.13 5.25
C GLU A 89 -9.56 -10.48 5.15
N GLU A 90 -9.20 -11.57 4.47
CA GLU A 90 -7.79 -11.96 4.31
C GLU A 90 -7.01 -10.91 3.53
N ALA A 91 -7.61 -10.32 2.49
CA ALA A 91 -6.98 -9.31 1.67
C ALA A 91 -6.68 -8.03 2.45
N GLU A 92 -7.66 -7.53 3.20
CA GLU A 92 -7.48 -6.39 4.10
C GLU A 92 -6.39 -6.69 5.12
N ASN A 93 -6.47 -7.84 5.78
CA ASN A 93 -5.49 -8.25 6.77
C ASN A 93 -4.08 -8.41 6.18
N LEU A 94 -3.92 -8.83 4.92
CA LEU A 94 -2.61 -8.90 4.26
C LEU A 94 -2.05 -7.51 4.03
N LEU A 95 -2.86 -6.60 3.48
CA LEU A 95 -2.47 -5.22 3.23
C LEU A 95 -2.06 -4.54 4.53
N GLU A 96 -2.87 -4.68 5.58
CA GLU A 96 -2.55 -4.19 6.92
C GLU A 96 -1.33 -4.87 7.51
N SER A 97 -1.19 -6.20 7.43
CA SER A 97 -0.03 -6.88 8.01
C SER A 97 1.30 -6.55 7.33
N TYR A 98 1.28 -6.11 6.07
CA TYR A 98 2.47 -5.66 5.36
C TYR A 98 2.77 -4.17 5.55
N SER A 99 1.75 -3.36 5.84
CA SER A 99 1.87 -1.90 5.96
C SER A 99 1.82 -1.37 7.40
N SER A 100 1.31 -2.15 8.35
CA SER A 100 0.95 -1.69 9.71
C SER A 100 2.13 -1.07 10.45
N ASP A 101 3.32 -1.65 10.32
CA ASP A 101 4.46 -1.19 11.10
C ASP A 101 5.03 0.14 10.56
N LEU A 102 4.82 0.45 9.28
CA LEU A 102 5.38 1.64 8.64
C LEU A 102 4.32 2.74 8.48
N LEU A 103 3.20 2.44 7.83
CA LEU A 103 2.19 3.44 7.49
C LEU A 103 1.26 3.78 8.65
N ALA A 104 0.97 2.85 9.57
CA ALA A 104 0.11 3.19 10.71
C ALA A 104 0.77 4.21 11.66
N VAL A 105 2.10 4.20 11.76
CA VAL A 105 2.85 5.18 12.56
C VAL A 105 2.97 6.52 11.83
N LEU A 106 3.28 6.49 10.53
CA LEU A 106 3.55 7.69 9.74
C LEU A 106 2.28 8.46 9.35
N CYS A 107 1.17 7.76 9.15
CA CYS A 107 -0.02 8.37 8.57
C CYS A 107 -0.91 9.09 9.58
N GLY A 108 -0.79 8.82 10.88
CA GLY A 108 -1.52 9.54 11.93
C GLY A 108 -3.01 9.71 11.59
N ASP A 109 -3.46 10.95 11.42
CA ASP A 109 -4.85 11.33 11.08
C ASP A 109 -5.27 11.08 9.61
N TYR A 110 -4.33 10.75 8.71
CA TYR A 110 -4.64 10.45 7.32
C TYR A 110 -5.10 9.00 7.24
N THR A 111 -6.41 8.79 7.30
CA THR A 111 -7.07 7.49 7.19
C THR A 111 -7.88 7.38 5.89
N GLU A 112 -8.43 6.19 5.66
CA GLU A 112 -9.20 5.79 4.49
C GLU A 112 -10.39 6.73 4.15
N GLU A 113 -10.92 7.44 5.15
CA GLU A 113 -12.09 8.32 5.03
C GLU A 113 -11.77 9.82 5.24
N SER A 114 -10.50 10.23 5.29
CA SER A 114 -10.23 11.64 5.60
C SER A 114 -10.52 12.57 4.40
N ASP A 115 -11.38 13.57 4.61
CA ASP A 115 -11.58 14.71 3.68
C ASP A 115 -10.26 15.41 3.31
N LYS A 116 -9.23 15.22 4.14
CA LYS A 116 -7.86 15.71 3.93
C LYS A 116 -7.25 15.07 2.68
N CYS A 117 -7.57 13.80 2.36
CA CYS A 117 -7.02 13.08 1.22
C CYS A 117 -7.61 13.55 -0.11
N GLU A 118 -8.91 13.79 -0.20
CA GLU A 118 -9.57 14.25 -1.43
C GLU A 118 -8.94 15.56 -1.97
N LYS A 119 -8.53 16.44 -1.05
CA LYS A 119 -7.97 17.76 -1.36
C LYS A 119 -6.51 17.72 -1.82
N ILE A 120 -5.81 16.61 -1.63
CA ILE A 120 -4.36 16.53 -1.89
C ILE A 120 -3.97 15.43 -2.87
N ILE A 121 -4.74 14.35 -3.02
CA ILE A 121 -4.32 13.18 -3.80
C ILE A 121 -4.13 13.48 -5.29
N SER A 122 -4.87 14.46 -5.83
CA SER A 122 -4.69 14.96 -7.21
C SER A 122 -3.38 15.71 -7.43
N LYS A 123 -2.63 16.01 -6.37
CA LYS A 123 -1.34 16.72 -6.41
C LYS A 123 -0.14 15.77 -6.59
N ILE A 124 -0.36 14.45 -6.56
CA ILE A 124 0.71 13.48 -6.87
C ILE A 124 1.16 13.75 -8.32
N PRO A 125 2.43 14.08 -8.55
CA PRO A 125 2.90 14.40 -9.89
C PRO A 125 2.86 13.15 -10.78
N GLY A 126 2.63 13.33 -12.08
CA GLY A 126 2.68 12.22 -13.02
C GLY A 126 4.09 11.65 -13.13
N TRP A 127 4.25 10.34 -12.92
CA TRP A 127 5.52 9.64 -13.16
C TRP A 127 5.62 9.19 -14.61
N LYS A 128 6.64 9.67 -15.33
CA LYS A 128 6.87 9.33 -16.76
C LYS A 128 8.15 8.54 -17.00
N LYS A 129 8.92 8.27 -15.95
CA LYS A 129 10.19 7.53 -16.03
C LYS A 129 9.92 6.04 -15.83
N PRO A 130 10.83 5.16 -16.28
CA PRO A 130 10.81 3.76 -15.84
C PRO A 130 10.80 3.67 -14.31
N LEU A 131 10.11 2.68 -13.75
CA LEU A 131 10.19 2.39 -12.33
C LEU A 131 11.63 1.96 -12.02
N ARG A 132 12.25 2.63 -11.05
CA ARG A 132 13.58 2.23 -10.57
C ARG A 132 13.49 0.92 -9.80
N TRP A 133 12.38 0.75 -9.08
CA TRP A 133 12.08 -0.43 -8.28
C TRP A 133 10.72 -1.00 -8.66
N ASN A 134 10.64 -2.32 -8.84
CA ASN A 134 9.38 -3.01 -9.14
C ASN A 134 8.52 -3.27 -7.89
N ASN A 135 8.95 -2.81 -6.72
CA ASN A 135 8.21 -2.91 -5.46
C ASN A 135 8.01 -1.52 -4.85
N PHE A 136 6.94 -1.36 -4.07
CA PHE A 136 6.60 -0.10 -3.41
C PHE A 136 7.40 0.17 -2.13
N ILE A 137 8.17 -0.82 -1.63
CA ILE A 137 8.90 -0.71 -0.36
C ILE A 137 10.09 0.25 -0.49
N LEU A 138 10.90 0.10 -1.54
CA LEU A 138 12.09 0.94 -1.72
C LEU A 138 11.74 2.42 -1.97
N PRO A 139 10.76 2.77 -2.83
CA PRO A 139 10.29 4.15 -2.95
C PRO A 139 9.74 4.73 -1.65
N MET A 140 9.13 3.91 -0.78
CA MET A 140 8.71 4.35 0.54
C MET A 140 9.87 4.77 1.42
N ILE A 141 10.99 4.04 1.37
CA ILE A 141 12.21 4.40 2.10
C ILE A 141 12.76 5.73 1.54
N GLU A 142 12.80 5.88 0.22
CA GLU A 142 13.23 7.15 -0.42
C GLU A 142 12.35 8.33 0.01
N ILE A 143 11.03 8.14 0.21
CA ILE A 143 10.14 9.17 0.75
C ILE A 143 10.55 9.59 2.15
N LEU A 144 10.88 8.63 3.03
CA LEU A 144 11.29 8.90 4.41
C LEU A 144 12.63 9.63 4.48
N GLU A 145 13.62 9.14 3.74
CA GLU A 145 14.93 9.78 3.63
C GLU A 145 14.82 11.21 3.11
N SER A 146 13.93 11.45 2.13
CA SER A 146 13.71 12.78 1.56
C SER A 146 13.13 13.81 2.53
N ILE A 147 12.72 13.39 3.74
CA ILE A 147 12.15 14.24 4.79
C ILE A 147 13.19 14.48 5.89
N ASP A 148 14.02 13.49 6.21
CA ASP A 148 15.14 13.65 7.14
C ASP A 148 16.19 14.64 6.61
N ASP A 149 16.41 14.67 5.29
CA ASP A 149 17.23 15.69 4.63
C ASP A 149 16.64 17.11 4.77
N ALA A 150 15.33 17.24 5.02
CA ALA A 150 14.65 18.52 5.23
C ALA A 150 14.80 19.02 6.68
N ALA A 151 14.81 18.09 7.64
CA ALA A 151 14.95 18.38 9.06
C ALA A 151 16.39 18.75 9.47
N SER A 152 17.35 18.52 8.57
CA SER A 152 18.78 18.78 8.76
C SER A 152 19.29 20.06 8.06
N LEU A 153 18.39 20.81 7.40
CA LEU A 153 18.70 22.14 6.86
C LEU A 153 18.39 23.23 7.92
N PRO A 154 19.38 24.07 8.30
CA PRO A 154 19.23 25.11 9.32
C PRO A 154 18.31 26.27 8.91
#